data_AF-A0AAV4ZCJ2-F1
#
_entry.id   AF-A0AAV4ZCJ2-F1
#
_cell.length_a   1.000
_cell.length_b   1.000
_cell.length_c   1.000
_cell.angle_alpha   90.00
_cell.angle_beta   90.00
_cell.angle_gamma   90.00
#
_symmetry.space_group_name_H-M   'P 1'
#
loop_
_entity.id
_entity.type
_entity.pdbx_description
1 polymer ?
#
loop_
_entity_poly.entity_id
_entity_poly.type
_entity_poly.pdbx_seq_one_letter_code
_entity_poly.pdbx_strand_id
1 'polypeptide(L)' 'MALGLNALRWSPRDFWAATPRELMAAAGRGGRRDAATADDLRRLMEAYPDPS' A
#
# COMPACT_ATOMS: atom_id res chain seq x y z
N MET A 1 -9.97 -0.09 6.79
CA MET A 1 -8.55 0.12 7.21
C MET A 1 -7.89 -1.17 7.74
N ALA A 2 -8.10 -2.32 7.11
CA ALA A 2 -7.61 -3.62 7.64
C ALA A 2 -6.67 -4.38 6.69
N LEU A 3 -6.32 -3.81 5.54
CA LEU A 3 -5.53 -4.53 4.53
C LEU A 3 -4.04 -4.64 4.89
N GLY A 4 -3.46 -3.63 5.58
CA GLY A 4 -2.05 -3.66 5.99
C GLY A 4 -1.77 -4.48 7.25
N LEU A 5 -2.74 -4.56 8.16
CA LEU A 5 -2.54 -5.14 9.50
C LEU A 5 -2.71 -6.66 9.53
N ASN A 6 -3.57 -7.23 8.69
CA ASN A 6 -3.85 -8.67 8.71
C ASN A 6 -2.81 -9.48 7.92
N ALA A 7 -2.27 -8.92 6.83
CA ALA A 7 -1.27 -9.60 6.00
C ALA A 7 0.13 -9.65 6.65
N LEU A 8 0.50 -8.61 7.42
CA LEU A 8 1.81 -8.51 8.06
C LEU A 8 1.82 -8.99 9.53
N ARG A 9 0.63 -9.19 10.14
CA ARG A 9 0.45 -9.49 11.58
C ARG A 9 1.07 -8.45 12.52
N TRP A 10 1.35 -7.25 12.03
CA TRP A 10 1.93 -6.18 12.83
C TRP A 10 0.86 -5.46 13.65
N SER A 11 1.26 -4.97 14.82
CA SER A 11 0.39 -4.06 15.57
C SER A 11 0.21 -2.76 14.77
N PRO A 12 -0.90 -2.03 14.93
CA PRO A 12 -1.10 -0.74 14.28
C PRO A 12 0.05 0.24 14.53
N ARG A 13 0.62 0.22 15.73
CA ARG A 13 1.76 1.06 16.09
C ARG A 13 3.00 0.74 15.26
N ASP A 14 3.33 -0.55 15.14
CA ASP A 14 4.52 -0.98 14.39
C ASP A 14 4.35 -0.73 12.89
N PHE A 15 3.13 -0.89 12.39
CA PHE A 15 2.79 -0.56 11.00
C PHE A 15 2.99 0.93 10.69
N TRP A 16 2.52 1.83 11.56
CA TRP A 16 2.68 3.27 11.35
C TRP A 16 4.08 3.79 11.64
N ALA A 17 4.87 3.07 12.45
CA ALA A 17 6.27 3.40 12.72
C ALA A 17 7.22 2.91 11.62
N ALA A 18 6.79 1.97 10.78
CA ALA A 18 7.63 1.36 9.76
C ALA A 18 7.90 2.31 8.58
N THR A 19 9.12 2.20 8.05
CA THR A 19 9.50 2.90 6.84
C THR A 19 8.87 2.25 5.60
N PRO A 20 8.67 2.99 4.50
CA PRO A 20 8.19 2.41 3.24
C PRO A 20 9.03 1.22 2.75
N ARG A 21 10.34 1.23 2.99
CA ARG A 21 11.25 0.13 2.65
C ARG A 21 10.92 -1.14 3.44
N GLU A 22 10.66 -1.01 4.74
CA GLU A 22 10.30 -2.14 5.62
C GLU A 22 8.92 -2.69 5.27
N LEU A 23 7.95 -1.83 4.95
CA LEU A 23 6.64 -2.26 4.48
C LEU A 23 6.73 -3.05 3.18
N MET A 24 7.56 -2.61 2.22
CA MET A 24 7.77 -3.29 0.95
C MET A 24 8.48 -4.65 1.12
N ALA A 25 9.47 -4.71 2.02
CA ALA A 25 10.15 -5.96 2.37
C ALA A 25 9.19 -6.95 3.02
N ALA A 26 8.38 -6.50 3.99
CA ALA A 26 7.41 -7.34 4.70
C ALA A 26 6.27 -7.81 3.78
N ALA A 27 5.87 -7.00 2.79
CA ALA A 27 4.86 -7.37 1.80
C ALA A 27 5.36 -8.38 0.74
N GLY A 28 6.61 -8.85 0.83
CA GLY A 28 7.22 -9.73 -0.17
C GLY A 28 7.36 -9.07 -1.55
N ARG A 29 7.19 -7.74 -1.64
CA ARG A 29 7.26 -6.95 -2.88
C ARG A 29 8.69 -6.45 -3.10
N GLY A 30 9.70 -7.30 -2.87
CA GLY A 30 11.13 -6.96 -2.93
C GLY A 30 11.69 -6.62 -4.32
N GLY A 31 10.83 -6.39 -5.32
CA GLY A 31 11.23 -6.00 -6.67
C GLY A 31 11.13 -4.48 -6.85
N ARG A 32 12.05 -3.90 -7.62
CA ARG A 32 11.95 -2.51 -8.09
C ARG A 32 10.63 -2.39 -8.86
N ARG A 33 9.66 -1.69 -8.28
CA ARG A 33 8.44 -1.30 -8.97
C ARG A 33 8.69 0.05 -9.61
N ASP A 34 8.24 0.20 -10.84
CA ASP A 34 8.21 1.50 -11.46
C ASP A 34 7.34 2.44 -10.61
N ALA A 35 7.74 3.72 -10.57
CA ALA A 35 6.98 4.72 -9.86
C ALA A 35 5.55 4.76 -10.41
N ALA A 36 4.57 4.86 -9.51
CA ALA A 36 3.18 5.01 -9.92
C ALA A 36 3.04 6.24 -10.82
N THR A 37 2.33 6.07 -11.93
CA THR A 37 2.14 7.11 -12.95
C THR A 37 0.81 7.82 -12.75
N ALA A 38 0.61 8.94 -13.47
CA ALA A 38 -0.67 9.63 -13.51
C ALA A 38 -1.80 8.72 -14.09
N ASP A 39 -1.47 7.84 -15.03
CA ASP A 39 -2.43 6.88 -15.59
C ASP A 39 -2.85 5.82 -14.57
N ASP A 40 -1.94 5.40 -13.69
CA ASP A 40 -2.28 4.47 -12.60
C ASP A 40 -3.25 5.11 -11.62
N LEU A 41 -3.05 6.39 -11.28
CA LEU A 41 -4.00 7.14 -10.45
C LEU A 41 -5.36 7.25 -11.12
N ARG A 42 -5.41 7.60 -12.41
CA ARG A 42 -6.68 7.71 -13.15
C ARG A 42 -7.45 6.39 -13.18
N ARG A 43 -6.75 5.26 -13.42
CA ARG A 43 -7.36 3.92 -13.34
C ARG A 43 -7.96 3.63 -11.96
N LEU A 44 -7.28 4.03 -10.89
CA LEU A 44 -7.78 3.83 -9.52
C LEU A 44 -9.03 4.66 -9.25
N MET A 45 -9.07 5.92 -9.70
CA MET A 45 -10.25 6.78 -9.56
C MET A 45 -11.46 6.22 -10.33
N GLU A 46 -11.23 5.68 -11.53
CA GLU A 46 -12.28 5.02 -12.32
C GLU A 46 -12.79 3.73 -11.64
N ALA A 47 -11.89 2.94 -11.03
CA ALA A 47 -12.23 1.68 -10.39
C ALA A 47 -12.90 1.83 -9.02
N TYR A 48 -12.58 2.90 -8.29
CA TYR A 48 -13.08 3.19 -6.94
C TYR A 48 -13.59 4.63 -6.86
N PRO A 49 -14.75 4.93 -7.47
CA PRO A 49 -15.32 6.27 -7.43
C PRO A 49 -15.76 6.63 -6.02
N ASP A 50 -15.53 7.88 -5.61
CA ASP A 50 -16.03 8.38 -4.34
C ASP A 50 -17.56 8.44 -4.33
N PRO A 51 -18.22 7.99 -3.25
CA PRO A 51 -19.65 8.15 -3.11
C PRO A 51 -20.00 9.64 -2.94
N SER A 52 -20.91 10.13 -3.76
CA SER A 52 -21.51 11.47 -3.69
C SER A 52 -22.44 11.66 -2.50
#